data_AF-K9GQD4-F1
#
_entry.id   AF-K9GQD4-F1
#
_cell.length_a   1.000
_cell.length_b   1.000
_cell.length_c   1.000
_cell.angle_alpha   90.00
_cell.angle_beta   90.00
_cell.angle_gamma   90.00
#
_symmetry.space_group_name_H-M   'P 1'
#
loop_
_entity.id
_entity.type
_entity.pdbx_description
1 polymer ?
#
loop_
_entity_poly.entity_id
_entity_poly.type
_entity_poly.pdbx_seq_one_letter_code
_entity_poly.pdbx_strand_id
1 'polypeptide(L)'
;MEMAAELRPSARGELEITDINNRYLREGRLSVRRMGRGFVWLDTGTHGSLHDAAEFVRVMQTRTGQMVGCLEEVAYRMGFIGAETLLRLAHGLSGTHYADYLLGLAAEAGD
;
A
#
# COMPACT_ATOMS: atom_id res chain seq x y z
N MET A 1 15.52 15.63 -7.90
CA MET A 1 16.48 14.64 -8.43
C MET A 1 17.91 14.98 -8.06
N GLU A 2 18.31 16.26 -8.05
CA GLU A 2 19.70 16.68 -7.79
C GLU A 2 20.32 16.10 -6.49
N MET A 3 19.62 16.15 -5.35
CA MET A 3 20.13 15.57 -4.09
C MET A 3 20.46 14.07 -4.16
N ALA A 4 19.69 13.29 -4.93
CA ALA A 4 19.91 11.86 -5.04
C ALA A 4 21.16 11.56 -5.88
N ALA A 5 21.43 12.38 -6.89
CA ALA A 5 22.60 12.25 -7.75
C ALA A 5 23.93 12.59 -7.03
N GLU A 6 23.86 13.38 -5.96
CA GLU A 6 25.03 13.78 -5.16
C GLU A 6 25.37 12.81 -4.01
N LEU A 7 24.55 11.76 -3.81
CA LEU A 7 24.77 10.80 -2.73
C LEU A 7 26.07 10.03 -2.93
N ARG A 8 26.72 9.72 -1.81
CA ARG A 8 27.92 8.88 -1.77
C ARG A 8 27.56 7.55 -1.11
N PRO A 9 28.16 6.43 -1.55
CA PRO A 9 27.93 5.14 -0.91
C PRO A 9 28.29 5.17 0.58
N SER A 10 27.47 4.53 1.39
CA SER A 10 27.72 4.33 2.82
C SER A 10 28.82 3.29 3.07
N ALA A 11 29.13 3.03 4.34
CA ALA A 11 30.10 1.99 4.71
C ALA A 11 29.72 0.58 4.22
N ARG A 12 28.43 0.33 3.94
CA ARG A 12 27.94 -0.93 3.34
C ARG A 12 27.80 -0.88 1.81
N GLY A 13 28.21 0.23 1.18
CA GLY A 13 28.20 0.40 -0.27
C GLY A 13 26.85 0.80 -0.89
N GLU A 14 25.87 1.21 -0.08
CA GLU A 14 24.53 1.61 -0.53
C GLU A 14 24.36 3.13 -0.58
N LEU A 15 23.48 3.62 -1.46
CA LEU A 15 23.01 5.01 -1.44
C LEU A 15 21.83 5.11 -0.47
N GLU A 16 22.02 5.75 0.68
CA GLU A 16 21.08 5.70 1.79
C GLU A 16 19.96 6.75 1.68
N ILE A 17 18.70 6.34 1.82
CA ILE A 17 17.58 7.28 1.98
C ILE A 17 17.76 8.19 3.21
N THR A 18 18.47 7.71 4.24
CA THR A 18 18.79 8.47 5.45
C THR A 18 19.63 9.71 5.14
N ASP A 19 20.53 9.68 4.16
CA ASP A 19 21.33 10.84 3.79
C ASP A 19 20.49 11.94 3.14
N ILE A 20 19.50 11.55 2.34
CA ILE A 20 18.48 12.48 1.81
C ILE A 20 17.71 13.11 2.97
N ASN A 21 17.20 12.28 3.89
CA ASN A 21 16.44 12.77 5.06
C ASN A 21 17.25 13.73 5.92
N ASN A 22 18.54 13.44 6.16
CA ASN A 22 19.46 14.31 6.91
C ASN A 22 19.71 15.65 6.20
N ARG A 23 19.70 15.69 4.87
CA ARG A 23 19.77 16.95 4.13
C ARG A 23 18.50 17.78 4.32
N TYR A 24 17.33 17.18 4.15
CA TYR A 24 16.06 17.88 4.44
C TYR A 24 16.00 18.37 5.89
N LEU A 25 16.53 17.60 6.84
CA LEU A 25 16.63 18.00 8.24
C LEU A 25 17.52 19.23 8.43
N ARG A 26 18.73 19.22 7.84
CA ARG A 26 19.68 20.35 7.89
C ARG A 26 19.14 21.62 7.24
N GLU A 27 18.34 21.46 6.18
CA GLU A 27 17.67 22.58 5.50
C GLU A 27 16.40 23.07 6.24
N GLY A 28 15.99 22.43 7.35
CA GLY A 28 14.76 22.78 8.08
C GLY A 28 13.48 22.44 7.31
N ARG A 29 13.57 21.59 6.29
CA ARG A 29 12.49 21.21 5.37
C ARG A 29 11.91 19.82 5.66
N LEU A 30 12.42 19.13 6.67
CA LEU A 30 11.91 17.83 7.08
C LEU A 30 10.68 17.98 7.98
N SER A 31 9.57 17.32 7.61
CA SER A 31 8.39 17.18 8.46
C SER A 31 8.19 15.72 8.84
N VAL A 32 7.85 15.45 10.11
CA VAL A 32 7.58 14.10 10.61
C VAL A 32 6.10 13.94 10.93
N ARG A 33 5.50 12.83 10.49
CA ARG A 33 4.16 12.39 10.91
C ARG A 33 4.29 11.18 11.82
N ARG A 34 3.69 11.26 13.01
CA ARG A 34 3.71 10.16 13.99
C ARG A 34 2.56 9.21 13.71
N MET A 35 2.88 7.94 13.44
CA MET A 35 1.91 6.85 13.39
C MET A 35 1.62 6.42 14.84
N GLY A 36 0.50 6.88 15.37
CA GLY A 36 0.08 6.62 16.74
C GLY A 36 -0.48 5.22 16.94
N ARG A 37 -1.08 4.99 18.11
CA ARG A 37 -1.80 3.75 18.40
C ARG A 37 -2.92 3.52 17.39
N GLY A 38 -3.05 2.29 16.88
CA GLY A 38 -4.03 1.91 15.87
C GLY A 38 -3.45 1.80 14.46
N PHE A 39 -2.25 2.36 14.21
CA PHE A 39 -1.50 2.07 13.00
C PHE A 39 -0.73 0.76 13.16
N VAL A 40 -0.61 0.03 12.05
CA VAL A 40 0.17 -1.21 11.96
C VAL A 40 1.21 -1.03 10.85
N TRP A 41 2.47 -1.26 11.20
CA TRP A 41 3.60 -1.24 10.27
C TRP A 41 4.30 -2.59 10.36
N LEU A 42 4.32 -3.32 9.24
CA LEU A 42 4.81 -4.68 9.15
C LEU A 42 6.01 -4.70 8.21
N ASP A 43 7.13 -5.25 8.68
CA ASP A 43 8.29 -5.53 7.85
C ASP A 43 8.32 -7.02 7.49
N THR A 44 8.61 -7.34 6.23
CA THR A 44 8.59 -8.70 5.71
C THR A 44 10.00 -9.24 5.43
N GLY A 45 11.01 -8.73 6.15
CA GLY A 45 12.42 -9.10 5.95
C GLY A 45 12.80 -10.51 6.41
N THR A 46 11.93 -11.22 7.15
CA THR A 46 12.17 -12.59 7.62
C THR A 46 11.00 -13.51 7.33
N HIS A 47 11.22 -14.83 7.31
CA HIS A 47 10.14 -15.81 7.16
C HIS A 47 9.05 -15.65 8.24
N GLY A 48 9.45 -15.41 9.49
CA GLY A 48 8.50 -15.19 10.59
C GLY A 48 7.71 -13.91 10.41
N SER A 49 8.38 -12.79 10.14
CA SER A 49 7.71 -11.49 9.98
C SER A 49 6.80 -11.44 8.74
N LEU A 50 7.15 -12.16 7.67
CA LEU A 50 6.26 -12.36 6.51
C LEU A 50 5.01 -13.16 6.89
N HIS A 51 5.15 -14.23 7.68
CA HIS A 51 4.01 -15.02 8.13
C HIS A 51 3.08 -14.19 9.02
N ASP A 52 3.63 -13.43 9.96
CA ASP A 52 2.87 -12.53 10.84
C ASP A 52 2.11 -11.48 10.02
N ALA A 53 2.76 -10.91 8.99
CA ALA A 53 2.12 -9.93 8.12
C ALA A 53 0.97 -10.53 7.31
N ALA A 54 1.16 -11.73 6.76
CA ALA A 54 0.13 -12.44 6.02
C ALA A 54 -1.07 -12.77 6.91
N GLU A 55 -0.82 -13.24 8.14
CA GLU A 55 -1.88 -13.55 9.10
C GLU A 55 -2.65 -12.30 9.53
N PHE A 56 -1.94 -11.19 9.77
CA PHE A 56 -2.58 -9.91 10.08
C PHE A 56 -3.56 -9.48 8.98
N VAL A 57 -3.11 -9.49 7.71
CA VAL A 57 -3.96 -9.14 6.56
C VAL A 57 -5.14 -10.09 6.46
N ARG A 58 -4.92 -11.41 6.56
CA ARG A 58 -5.99 -12.42 6.50
C ARG A 58 -7.06 -12.18 7.55
N VAL A 59 -6.66 -11.95 8.80
CA VAL A 59 -7.60 -11.71 9.91
C VAL A 59 -8.38 -10.42 9.69
N MET A 60 -7.71 -9.33 9.31
CA MET A 60 -8.36 -8.05 9.04
C MET A 60 -9.41 -8.16 7.95
N GLN A 61 -9.07 -8.77 6.81
CA GLN A 61 -10.01 -8.93 5.69
C GLN A 61 -11.20 -9.83 6.07
N THR A 62 -10.93 -10.94 6.77
CA THR A 62 -11.98 -11.87 7.19
C THR A 62 -12.96 -11.24 8.19
N ARG A 63 -12.48 -10.32 9.04
CA ARG A 63 -13.30 -9.72 10.12
C ARG A 63 -14.03 -8.45 9.70
N THR A 64 -13.45 -7.68 8.77
CA THR A 64 -14.01 -6.39 8.34
C THR A 64 -14.76 -6.48 7.02
N GLY A 65 -14.50 -7.52 6.21
CA GLY A 65 -14.99 -7.62 4.84
C GLY A 65 -14.31 -6.68 3.85
N GLN A 66 -13.34 -5.87 4.31
CA GLN A 66 -12.60 -4.93 3.47
C GLN A 66 -11.29 -5.57 3.01
N MET A 67 -10.90 -5.33 1.76
CA MET A 67 -9.64 -5.81 1.21
C MET A 67 -8.50 -4.83 1.49
N VAL A 68 -7.33 -5.34 1.92
CA VAL A 68 -6.15 -4.51 2.15
C VAL A 68 -5.28 -4.55 0.90
N GLY A 69 -4.97 -3.37 0.34
CA GLY A 69 -4.12 -3.27 -0.85
C GLY A 69 -4.82 -3.64 -2.17
N CYS A 70 -6.15 -3.60 -2.23
CA CYS A 70 -6.90 -3.77 -3.48
C CYS A 70 -6.72 -2.53 -4.37
N LEU A 71 -5.97 -2.67 -5.48
CA LEU A 71 -5.63 -1.54 -6.35
C LEU A 71 -6.83 -1.07 -7.16
N GLU A 72 -7.69 -1.99 -7.60
CA GLU A 72 -8.89 -1.70 -8.38
C GLU A 72 -9.90 -0.90 -7.56
N GLU A 73 -10.10 -1.25 -6.29
CA GLU A 73 -10.94 -0.48 -5.37
C GLU A 73 -10.40 0.94 -5.20
N VAL A 74 -9.10 1.09 -4.93
CA VAL A 74 -8.48 2.41 -4.76
C VAL A 74 -8.63 3.23 -6.04
N ALA A 75 -8.33 2.66 -7.20
CA ALA A 75 -8.47 3.33 -8.49
C ALA A 75 -9.91 3.74 -8.78
N TYR A 76 -10.88 2.89 -8.44
CA TYR A 76 -12.30 3.18 -8.61
C TYR A 76 -12.76 4.30 -7.68
N ARG A 77 -12.47 4.22 -6.38
CA ARG A 77 -12.85 5.25 -5.39
C ARG A 77 -12.16 6.59 -5.63
N MET A 78 -10.95 6.58 -6.19
CA MET A 78 -10.24 7.80 -6.60
C MET A 78 -10.71 8.35 -7.96
N GLY A 79 -11.61 7.65 -8.66
CA GLY A 79 -12.14 8.07 -9.96
C GLY A 79 -11.19 7.88 -11.14
N PHE A 80 -10.12 7.09 -10.98
CA PHE A 80 -9.20 6.76 -12.07
C PHE A 80 -9.80 5.77 -13.06
N ILE A 81 -10.74 4.92 -12.61
CA ILE A 81 -11.52 4.03 -13.45
C ILE A 81 -13.02 4.17 -13.13
N GLY A 82 -13.86 3.93 -14.12
CA GLY A 82 -15.31 3.88 -13.95
C GLY A 82 -15.83 2.46 -13.67
N ALA A 83 -17.12 2.35 -13.34
CA ALA A 83 -17.77 1.09 -12.97
C ALA A 83 -17.64 0.02 -14.06
N GLU A 84 -17.76 0.40 -15.35
CA GLU A 84 -17.59 -0.54 -16.47
C GLU A 84 -16.20 -1.19 -16.48
N THR A 85 -15.14 -0.40 -16.20
CA THR A 85 -13.78 -0.93 -16.14
C THR A 85 -13.59 -1.83 -14.93
N LEU A 86 -14.15 -1.45 -13.78
CA LEU A 86 -14.11 -2.28 -12.57
C LEU A 86 -14.80 -3.63 -12.80
N LEU A 87 -16.00 -3.63 -13.40
CA LEU A 87 -16.74 -4.86 -13.75
C LEU A 87 -15.95 -5.75 -14.71
N ARG A 88 -15.33 -5.17 -15.74
CA ARG A 88 -14.50 -5.93 -16.68
C ARG A 88 -13.31 -6.59 -15.98
N LEU A 89 -12.64 -5.88 -15.07
CA LEU A 89 -11.53 -6.43 -14.28
C LEU A 89 -12.01 -7.56 -13.37
N ALA A 90 -13.13 -7.36 -12.69
CA ALA A 90 -13.74 -8.38 -11.82
C ALA A 90 -14.08 -9.66 -12.60
N HIS A 91 -14.70 -9.52 -13.78
CA HIS A 91 -15.00 -10.66 -14.64
C HIS A 91 -13.76 -11.40 -15.14
N GLY A 92 -12.63 -10.70 -15.36
CA GLY A 92 -11.36 -11.34 -15.71
C GLY A 92 -10.79 -12.25 -14.62
N LEU A 93 -11.24 -12.09 -13.38
CA LEU A 93 -10.81 -12.84 -12.19
C LEU A 93 -11.90 -13.81 -11.68
N SER A 94 -12.93 -14.08 -12.50
CA SER A 94 -14.12 -14.85 -12.11
C SER A 94 -13.76 -16.19 -11.44
N GLY A 95 -14.55 -16.56 -10.41
CA GLY A 95 -14.34 -17.77 -9.63
C GLY A 95 -13.35 -17.60 -8.46
N THR A 96 -12.90 -16.37 -8.21
CA THR A 96 -12.09 -16.02 -7.03
C THR A 96 -12.87 -15.15 -6.06
N HIS A 97 -12.55 -15.25 -4.78
CA HIS A 97 -13.11 -14.35 -3.76
C HIS A 97 -12.80 -12.87 -4.05
N TYR A 98 -11.68 -12.60 -4.73
CA TYR A 98 -11.32 -11.24 -5.15
C TYR A 98 -12.29 -10.69 -6.20
N ALA A 99 -12.70 -11.49 -7.18
CA ALA A 99 -13.71 -11.08 -8.14
C ALA A 99 -15.05 -10.80 -7.48
N ASP A 100 -15.50 -11.66 -6.56
CA ASP A 100 -16.74 -11.46 -5.81
C ASP A 100 -16.73 -10.13 -5.04
N TYR A 101 -15.59 -9.79 -4.43
CA TYR A 101 -15.37 -8.52 -3.76
C TYR A 101 -15.51 -7.31 -4.70
N LEU A 102 -14.83 -7.36 -5.86
CA LEU A 102 -14.90 -6.27 -6.85
C LEU A 102 -16.31 -6.09 -7.45
N LEU A 103 -17.03 -7.20 -7.67
CA LEU A 103 -18.41 -7.16 -8.13
C LEU A 103 -19.34 -6.53 -7.08
N GLY A 104 -19.15 -6.86 -5.80
CA GLY A 104 -19.88 -6.23 -4.70
C GLY A 104 -19.65 -4.72 -4.63
N LEU A 105 -18.39 -4.29 -4.75
CA LEU A 105 -18.03 -2.87 -4.78
C LEU A 105 -18.71 -2.10 -5.93
N ALA A 106 -18.79 -2.71 -7.12
CA ALA A 106 -19.45 -2.09 -8.26
C ALA A 106 -20.97 -1.96 -8.09
N ALA A 107 -21.59 -2.86 -7.31
CA ALA A 107 -23.02 -2.83 -7.03
C ALA A 107 -23.40 -1.75 -5.99
N GLU A 108 -22.58 -1.55 -4.95
CA GLU A 108 -22.83 -0.55 -3.90
C GLU A 108 -22.78 0.91 -4.40
N ALA A 109 -22.07 1.17 -5.49
CA ALA A 109 -21.90 2.51 -6.05
C ALA A 109 -22.93 2.89 -7.13
N GLY A 110 -23.85 1.96 -7.45
CA GLY A 110 -24.97 2.20 -8.36
C GLY A 110 -26.21 2.82 -7.69
N ASP A 111 -26.20 2.95 -6.36
CA ASP A 111 -27.19 3.66 -5.52
C ASP A 111 -26.71 5.07 -5.15
#